data_AF-A0A3B4WE40-F1
#
_entry.id   AF-A0A3B4WE40-F1
#
_cell.length_a   1.000
_cell.length_b   1.000
_cell.length_c   1.000
_cell.angle_alpha   90.00
_cell.angle_beta   90.00
_cell.angle_gamma   90.00
#
_symmetry.space_group_name_H-M   'P 1'
#
loop_
_entity.id
_entity.type
_entity.pdbx_description
1 polymer ?
#
loop_
_entity_poly.entity_id
_entity_poly.type
_entity_poly.pdbx_seq_one_letter_code
_entity_poly.pdbx_strand_id
1 'polypeptide(L)'
;MCVCVYVCVCVCMCVYVCVCVCAVFPGRRCSFNDLHRLSLLQLPLPPPAASRKLNGSVCERAGKRLLFLTDKSEACTFIGVCGSVMWRKASVAALLALAVGYFYHGGPDLPEQILQYISLPIFQSSSHSLTSQNSLEQVISAAWETLITLPTRQWSKVAVGVNACVDVVVSGVGLLQALAVDPGTGLDHEVLHSKEDLKEAFIHYMGRGAAAERFFTNKEVFQRIARAAAEYPGAKLYVGGNAALIGQKLATYPDLMVLLCGPVGPKLHEMLDEQIVVPPDSLQEVDEFHLILEYKAGEQWGSTQAPQANRFIFSHDMSNGEMSSLETFVASLEEFQPDLVVLSGLHMMEGQGRDVWEDRLKEAVSAISDIRKDIPIHLELASMTDKDYMNSIMQEVMPIVSSIGLNEQELLFLSQAGEGPHADLAAWKSIPDVGRVSDILLWILEEHGRSDPSSEADLTRIHFHTLAYHILATVDGYWGNQAAAVMAGARVASSQACGLQSVDVSKVELKAPVEFDSSHFEPREKLSLNPADPVTMWRRGNVTFHLTPVLVCKQPLRTVGLGDAISAEGLVYSELKTQQPF
;
A
#
# COMPACT_ATOMS: atom_id res chain seq x y z
N MET A 1 -10.22 13.89 37.92
CA MET A 1 -10.76 15.23 37.57
C MET A 1 -10.20 15.61 36.20
N CYS A 2 -10.96 15.39 35.14
CA CYS A 2 -10.64 15.84 33.79
C CYS A 2 -11.40 17.15 33.56
N VAL A 3 -10.69 18.19 33.14
CA VAL A 3 -11.30 19.43 32.64
C VAL A 3 -11.21 19.36 31.11
N CYS A 4 -12.35 19.20 30.45
CA CYS A 4 -12.43 19.33 29.00
C CYS A 4 -12.53 20.83 28.65
N VAL A 5 -11.62 21.30 27.80
CA VAL A 5 -11.67 22.64 27.20
C VAL A 5 -12.10 22.46 25.74
N TYR A 6 -13.26 23.02 25.39
CA TYR A 6 -13.67 23.15 24.00
C TYR A 6 -13.21 24.51 23.47
N VAL A 7 -12.42 24.51 22.39
CA VAL A 7 -12.06 25.72 21.64
C VAL A 7 -12.88 25.72 20.35
N CYS A 8 -13.78 26.69 20.23
CA CYS A 8 -14.55 26.92 19.02
C CYS A 8 -13.90 28.10 18.27
N VAL A 9 -13.36 27.86 17.06
CA VAL A 9 -12.74 28.92 16.24
C VAL A 9 -13.72 29.30 15.14
N CYS A 10 -14.37 30.46 15.30
CA CYS A 10 -15.08 31.13 14.22
C CYS A 10 -14.14 32.13 13.55
N VAL A 11 -13.83 31.93 12.27
CA VAL A 11 -13.04 32.89 11.48
C VAL A 11 -13.99 33.89 10.83
N CYS A 12 -14.14 35.06 11.44
CA CYS A 12 -14.61 36.27 10.78
C CYS A 12 -13.52 37.34 10.90
N MET A 13 -13.23 38.03 9.78
CA MET A 13 -12.22 39.08 9.68
C MET A 13 -12.50 40.23 10.67
N CYS A 14 -11.85 40.19 11.83
CA CYS A 14 -11.35 41.30 12.65
C CYS A 14 -10.92 40.73 14.02
N VAL A 15 -9.65 40.92 14.39
CA VAL A 15 -8.98 40.26 15.53
C VAL A 15 -9.52 40.77 16.88
N TYR A 16 -10.29 39.95 17.59
CA TYR A 16 -10.46 39.97 19.05
C TYR A 16 -10.59 38.54 19.57
N VAL A 17 -9.75 38.12 20.51
CA VAL A 17 -9.87 36.83 21.22
C VAL A 17 -10.53 37.09 22.57
N CYS A 18 -11.76 36.61 22.75
CA CYS A 18 -12.43 36.54 24.06
C CYS A 18 -12.23 35.15 24.66
N VAL A 19 -11.76 35.07 25.91
CA VAL A 19 -11.67 33.83 26.69
C VAL A 19 -12.71 33.88 27.81
N CYS A 20 -13.72 33.02 27.74
CA CYS A 20 -14.68 32.81 28.83
C CYS A 20 -14.30 31.54 29.62
N VAL A 21 -14.24 31.63 30.95
CA VAL A 21 -14.02 30.49 31.85
C VAL A 21 -15.29 30.27 32.66
N CYS A 22 -15.95 29.14 32.48
CA CYS A 22 -17.06 28.71 33.33
C CYS A 22 -16.59 27.60 34.28
N ALA A 23 -16.79 27.80 35.59
CA ALA A 23 -16.57 26.77 36.61
C ALA A 23 -17.92 26.22 37.08
N VAL A 24 -18.12 24.90 37.05
CA VAL A 24 -19.33 24.24 37.56
C VAL A 24 -18.96 23.40 38.79
N PHE A 25 -19.60 23.68 39.92
CA PHE A 25 -19.46 22.93 41.18
C PHE A 25 -20.41 21.71 41.21
N PRO A 26 -20.01 20.56 41.81
CA PRO A 26 -20.82 19.35 41.79
C PRO A 26 -21.86 19.34 42.93
N GLY A 27 -23.12 19.06 42.60
CA GLY A 27 -24.14 18.73 43.61
C GLY A 27 -25.59 18.91 43.17
N ARG A 28 -26.18 17.87 42.56
CA ARG A 28 -27.56 17.36 42.78
C ARG A 28 -27.88 16.24 41.78
N ARG A 29 -28.33 15.10 42.32
CA ARG A 29 -28.91 13.95 41.58
C ARG A 29 -30.40 14.21 41.32
N CYS A 30 -30.90 13.77 40.16
CA CYS A 30 -32.31 13.38 39.97
C CYS A 30 -32.35 12.11 39.11
N SER A 31 -33.29 11.22 39.44
CA SER A 31 -33.40 9.80 39.06
C SER A 31 -34.61 9.52 38.16
N PHE A 32 -34.54 8.39 37.46
CA PHE A 32 -35.47 7.74 36.52
C PHE A 32 -36.92 7.48 37.01
N ASN A 33 -37.90 7.72 36.13
CA ASN A 33 -39.22 7.09 35.86
C ASN A 33 -39.91 7.99 34.81
N ASP A 34 -40.48 7.60 33.66
CA ASP A 34 -41.35 6.47 33.33
C ASP A 34 -41.24 6.03 31.84
N LEU A 35 -41.66 4.79 31.60
CA LEU A 35 -41.72 4.03 30.34
C LEU A 35 -42.78 4.52 29.31
N HIS A 36 -42.44 4.31 28.02
CA HIS A 36 -43.28 3.88 26.87
C HIS A 36 -44.68 4.50 26.60
N ARG A 37 -44.87 5.11 25.40
CA ARG A 37 -45.66 4.56 24.24
C ARG A 37 -45.97 5.61 23.13
N LEU A 38 -45.81 5.15 21.88
CA LEU A 38 -46.63 5.37 20.66
C LEU A 38 -46.73 6.75 19.96
N SER A 39 -46.07 6.83 18.81
CA SER A 39 -46.58 7.07 17.42
C SER A 39 -47.49 8.25 17.06
N LEU A 40 -47.14 8.83 15.89
CA LEU A 40 -47.94 9.51 14.85
C LEU A 40 -48.48 10.92 15.14
N LEU A 41 -47.93 11.92 14.44
CA LEU A 41 -48.70 12.83 13.58
C LEU A 41 -47.79 13.72 12.71
N GLN A 42 -48.08 13.71 11.41
CA GLN A 42 -47.55 14.58 10.35
C GLN A 42 -48.12 16.01 10.40
N LEU A 43 -47.54 16.87 9.55
CA LEU A 43 -48.08 18.06 8.85
C LEU A 43 -47.43 19.40 9.28
N PRO A 44 -47.47 20.46 8.44
CA PRO A 44 -47.18 20.53 7.00
C PRO A 44 -46.35 21.78 6.60
N LEU A 45 -45.88 21.82 5.34
CA LEU A 45 -45.39 23.03 4.65
C LEU A 45 -46.54 23.98 4.24
N PRO A 46 -46.28 25.30 4.11
CA PRO A 46 -47.06 26.18 3.23
C PRO A 46 -46.23 26.81 2.07
N PRO A 47 -46.90 27.38 1.04
CA PRO A 47 -46.41 27.49 -0.34
C PRO A 47 -46.09 28.96 -0.79
N PRO A 48 -45.76 29.22 -2.09
CA PRO A 48 -45.01 30.41 -2.55
C PRO A 48 -45.85 31.48 -3.32
N ALA A 49 -45.34 32.72 -3.41
CA ALA A 49 -45.69 33.77 -4.41
C ALA A 49 -44.68 34.95 -4.27
N ALA A 50 -43.90 35.41 -5.27
CA ALA A 50 -44.18 36.06 -6.56
C ALA A 50 -44.13 37.62 -6.55
N SER A 51 -43.04 38.15 -7.12
CA SER A 51 -42.95 39.29 -8.07
C SER A 51 -42.94 40.78 -7.65
N ARG A 52 -42.15 41.55 -8.43
CA ARG A 52 -42.04 43.02 -8.65
C ARG A 52 -41.17 43.82 -7.65
N LYS A 53 -40.51 44.93 -8.00
CA LYS A 53 -39.80 45.50 -9.18
C LYS A 53 -39.37 46.93 -8.72
N LEU A 54 -38.11 47.30 -9.01
CA LEU A 54 -37.61 48.66 -9.40
C LEU A 54 -37.47 49.85 -8.41
N ASN A 55 -36.31 50.51 -8.60
CA ASN A 55 -35.92 51.93 -8.39
C ASN A 55 -35.70 52.42 -6.95
N GLY A 56 -34.70 53.25 -6.59
CA GLY A 56 -33.67 54.04 -7.30
C GLY A 56 -33.21 55.21 -6.39
N SER A 57 -32.00 55.77 -6.64
CA SER A 57 -31.41 57.04 -6.14
C SER A 57 -31.12 57.20 -4.62
N VAL A 58 -29.89 57.44 -4.11
CA VAL A 58 -28.86 58.53 -4.25
C VAL A 58 -28.99 59.67 -3.20
N CYS A 59 -27.84 60.03 -2.58
CA CYS A 59 -27.50 61.21 -1.74
C CYS A 59 -28.07 61.25 -0.30
N GLU A 60 -27.43 61.75 0.77
CA GLU A 60 -26.29 62.68 0.91
C GLU A 60 -25.71 62.69 2.35
N ARG A 61 -24.40 62.94 2.45
CA ARG A 61 -23.59 63.69 3.45
C ARG A 61 -23.95 63.80 4.96
N ALA A 62 -22.90 63.47 5.73
CA ALA A 62 -22.19 64.28 6.75
C ALA A 62 -22.79 64.51 8.16
N GLY A 63 -21.97 64.26 9.18
CA GLY A 63 -22.11 64.89 10.50
C GLY A 63 -21.44 64.15 11.66
N LYS A 64 -20.16 64.46 11.94
CA LYS A 64 -19.49 64.14 13.21
C LYS A 64 -20.16 64.88 14.38
N ARG A 65 -20.30 64.23 15.55
CA ARG A 65 -20.06 64.89 16.85
C ARG A 65 -19.73 63.89 17.96
N LEU A 66 -18.60 64.18 18.60
CA LEU A 66 -18.06 63.64 19.84
C LEU A 66 -18.86 64.16 21.03
N LEU A 67 -19.07 63.36 22.08
CA LEU A 67 -19.18 63.85 23.47
C LEU A 67 -18.93 62.71 24.48
N PHE A 68 -17.85 62.89 25.24
CA PHE A 68 -17.47 62.15 26.45
C PHE A 68 -18.22 62.72 27.67
N LEU A 69 -18.54 61.84 28.64
CA LEU A 69 -18.78 62.12 30.08
C LEU A 69 -18.65 60.75 30.79
N THR A 70 -17.46 60.35 31.27
CA THR A 70 -16.93 60.49 32.64
C THR A 70 -17.90 60.17 33.77
N ASP A 71 -17.66 59.07 34.49
CA ASP A 71 -18.23 58.81 35.81
C ASP A 71 -17.12 58.56 36.86
N LYS A 72 -17.43 58.95 38.09
CA LYS A 72 -16.56 59.17 39.24
C LYS A 72 -16.41 57.92 40.13
N SER A 73 -15.21 57.82 40.70
CA SER A 73 -14.81 57.33 42.03
C SER A 73 -15.73 56.39 42.83
N GLU A 74 -15.19 55.23 43.21
CA GLU A 74 -14.92 54.91 44.61
C GLU A 74 -13.83 53.84 44.72
N ALA A 75 -12.74 54.18 45.41
CA ALA A 75 -11.64 53.30 45.70
C ALA A 75 -11.79 52.80 47.14
N CYS A 76 -11.85 51.48 47.32
CA CYS A 76 -11.58 50.84 48.61
C CYS A 76 -10.32 49.97 48.42
N THR A 77 -9.22 50.51 48.94
CA THR A 77 -7.90 49.89 49.05
C THR A 77 -7.92 48.68 49.97
N PHE A 78 -7.60 47.50 49.42
CA PHE A 78 -6.89 46.44 50.14
C PHE A 78 -5.67 46.06 49.30
N ILE A 79 -4.52 46.66 49.62
CA ILE A 79 -3.22 46.27 49.07
C ILE A 79 -2.67 45.17 49.97
N GLY A 80 -2.50 43.98 49.39
CA GLY A 80 -1.83 42.85 50.02
C GLY A 80 -1.03 42.07 48.98
N VAL A 81 0.16 42.61 48.64
CA VAL A 81 1.35 41.88 48.18
C VAL A 81 1.13 40.76 47.14
N CYS A 82 0.94 41.13 45.86
CA CYS A 82 1.25 40.24 44.73
C CYS A 82 1.46 41.00 43.40
N GLY A 83 2.17 42.13 43.43
CA GLY A 83 2.23 43.08 42.31
C GLY A 83 3.51 43.07 41.45
N SER A 84 4.60 42.41 41.87
CA SER A 84 5.91 42.60 41.25
C SER A 84 6.32 41.51 40.23
N VAL A 85 5.76 40.29 40.33
CA VAL A 85 6.12 39.17 39.43
C VAL A 85 5.31 39.21 38.13
N MET A 86 4.07 39.71 38.18
CA MET A 86 3.15 39.72 37.04
C MET A 86 3.47 40.81 36.02
N TRP A 87 3.92 41.98 36.47
CA TRP A 87 4.33 43.09 35.60
C TRP A 87 5.63 42.79 34.83
N ARG A 88 6.60 42.06 35.42
CA ARG A 88 7.81 41.65 34.71
C ARG A 88 7.50 40.67 33.56
N LYS A 89 6.59 39.72 33.77
CA LYS A 89 6.20 38.75 32.74
C LYS A 89 5.42 39.42 31.60
N ALA A 90 4.54 40.37 31.92
CA ALA A 90 3.80 41.15 30.92
C ALA A 90 4.74 42.03 30.08
N SER A 91 5.74 42.69 30.69
CA SER A 91 6.71 43.50 29.96
C SER A 91 7.63 42.67 29.06
N VAL A 92 8.03 41.47 29.50
CA VAL A 92 8.85 40.54 28.68
C VAL A 92 8.06 40.02 27.49
N ALA A 93 6.78 39.67 27.68
CA ALA A 93 5.90 39.24 26.58
C ALA A 93 5.67 40.36 25.55
N ALA A 94 5.49 41.61 26.01
CA ALA A 94 5.34 42.76 25.12
C ALA A 94 6.62 43.07 24.32
N LEU A 95 7.80 42.94 24.94
CA LEU A 95 9.09 43.12 24.26
C LEU A 95 9.36 42.00 23.24
N LEU A 96 9.01 40.75 23.55
CA LEU A 96 9.08 39.62 22.61
C LEU A 96 8.15 39.82 21.41
N ALA A 97 6.92 40.29 21.64
CA ALA A 97 5.97 40.56 20.56
C ALA A 97 6.45 41.70 19.63
N LEU A 98 7.04 42.76 20.19
CA LEU A 98 7.64 43.86 19.42
C LEU A 98 8.88 43.41 18.64
N ALA A 99 9.73 42.55 19.23
CA ALA A 99 10.89 41.99 18.55
C ALA A 99 10.48 41.09 17.38
N VAL A 100 9.53 40.18 17.59
CA VAL A 100 8.99 39.31 16.52
C VAL A 100 8.34 40.14 15.42
N GLY A 101 7.55 41.16 15.77
CA GLY A 101 6.95 42.08 14.79
C GLY A 101 7.98 42.89 13.99
N TYR A 102 9.08 43.31 14.62
CA TYR A 102 10.18 44.01 13.95
C TYR A 102 10.93 43.09 12.98
N PHE A 103 11.20 41.85 13.37
CA PHE A 103 11.85 40.85 12.51
C PHE A 103 10.96 40.45 11.32
N TYR A 104 9.64 40.34 11.51
CA TYR A 104 8.70 40.01 10.43
C TYR A 104 8.51 41.14 9.40
N HIS A 105 8.80 42.39 9.78
CA HIS A 105 8.66 43.54 8.89
C HIS A 105 9.95 43.83 8.08
N GLY A 106 11.10 43.25 8.47
CA GLY A 106 12.41 43.53 7.90
C GLY A 106 12.90 42.60 6.78
N GLY A 107 12.19 41.51 6.46
CA GLY A 107 12.56 40.60 5.36
C GLY A 107 11.71 39.32 5.34
N PRO A 108 11.13 38.88 4.21
CA PRO A 108 10.20 37.74 4.20
C PRO A 108 10.85 36.34 4.27
N ASP A 109 12.18 36.21 4.22
CA ASP A 109 12.87 34.92 4.04
C ASP A 109 13.73 34.48 5.25
N LEU A 110 13.27 34.69 6.49
CA LEU A 110 14.02 34.22 7.67
C LEU A 110 13.15 33.49 8.71
N PRO A 111 12.76 32.23 8.44
CA PRO A 111 12.66 31.28 9.55
C PRO A 111 13.05 29.83 9.17
N GLU A 112 14.34 29.54 8.93
CA GLU A 112 14.87 28.17 9.08
C GLU A 112 16.08 28.07 10.04
N GLN A 113 16.67 29.18 10.50
CA GLN A 113 17.93 29.13 11.27
C GLN A 113 17.84 29.61 12.74
N ILE A 114 16.66 29.94 13.27
CA ILE A 114 16.55 30.45 14.66
C ILE A 114 16.00 29.40 15.66
N LEU A 115 15.44 28.27 15.19
CA LEU A 115 15.01 27.17 16.08
C LEU A 115 16.17 26.36 16.69
N GLN A 116 17.42 26.58 16.27
CA GLN A 116 18.60 25.91 16.82
C GLN A 116 19.25 26.62 18.02
N TYR A 117 18.80 27.82 18.42
CA TYR A 117 19.51 28.63 19.43
C TYR A 117 18.72 29.00 20.70
N ILE A 118 17.51 28.47 20.91
CA ILE A 118 16.77 28.67 22.18
C ILE A 118 16.48 27.32 22.83
N SER A 119 17.53 26.70 23.37
CA SER A 119 17.41 25.65 24.38
C SER A 119 17.96 26.21 25.69
N LEU A 120 17.08 26.69 26.58
CA LEU A 120 17.42 26.85 27.99
C LEU A 120 16.36 26.16 28.86
N PRO A 121 16.78 25.38 29.86
CA PRO A 121 15.92 24.46 30.60
C PRO A 121 15.31 25.21 31.78
N ILE A 122 13.98 25.15 31.98
CA ILE A 122 13.30 25.32 33.27
C ILE A 122 11.82 24.96 33.04
N PHE A 123 11.33 24.00 33.84
CA PHE A 123 10.00 23.34 33.78
C PHE A 123 9.77 22.28 32.71
N GLN A 124 10.64 21.27 32.66
CA GLN A 124 10.15 19.90 32.45
C GLN A 124 9.70 19.35 33.80
N SER A 125 8.39 19.24 34.00
CA SER A 125 7.85 18.31 35.00
C SER A 125 8.17 16.91 34.51
N SER A 126 9.29 16.40 34.99
CA SER A 126 9.76 15.03 34.82
C SER A 126 8.75 14.06 35.45
N SER A 127 7.90 13.48 34.61
CA SER A 127 7.48 12.10 34.75
C SER A 127 8.32 11.24 33.82
N HIS A 128 9.65 11.32 33.96
CA HIS A 128 10.53 10.23 33.54
C HIS A 128 10.37 9.10 34.56
N SER A 129 9.33 8.31 34.34
CA SER A 129 9.34 6.91 34.75
C SER A 129 10.46 6.24 33.96
N LEU A 130 11.59 6.02 34.63
CA LEU A 130 12.63 5.08 34.18
C LEU A 130 12.08 3.66 34.27
N THR A 131 11.27 3.31 33.27
CA THR A 131 11.03 1.96 32.79
C THR A 131 11.01 2.10 31.27
N SER A 132 12.14 1.87 30.59
CA SER A 132 12.13 1.78 29.13
C SER A 132 11.41 0.48 28.75
N GLN A 133 10.08 0.54 28.68
CA GLN A 133 9.36 -0.43 27.88
C GLN A 133 9.76 -0.12 26.44
N ASN A 134 10.63 -0.95 25.86
CA ASN A 134 10.92 -0.93 24.44
C ASN A 134 9.58 -0.92 23.69
N SER A 135 9.44 -0.11 22.63
CA SER A 135 8.22 -0.16 21.81
C SER A 135 8.06 -1.56 21.22
N LEU A 136 6.83 -1.99 20.92
CA LEU A 136 6.58 -3.32 20.37
C LEU A 136 7.38 -3.53 19.07
N GLU A 137 7.47 -2.50 18.24
CA GLU A 137 8.27 -2.48 17.01
C GLU A 137 9.76 -2.71 17.29
N GLN A 138 10.30 -2.13 18.35
CA GLN A 138 11.70 -2.33 18.73
C GLN A 138 11.96 -3.78 19.16
N VAL A 139 11.04 -4.39 19.91
CA VAL A 139 11.17 -5.78 20.35
C VAL A 139 11.05 -6.74 19.16
N ILE A 140 10.07 -6.53 18.28
CA ILE A 140 9.87 -7.32 17.06
C ILE A 140 11.09 -7.21 16.14
N SER A 141 11.56 -5.99 15.86
CA SER A 141 12.73 -5.78 15.02
C SER A 141 13.97 -6.45 15.60
N ALA A 142 14.17 -6.41 16.92
CA ALA A 142 15.30 -7.10 17.57
C ALA A 142 15.16 -8.63 17.53
N ALA A 143 13.94 -9.17 17.62
CA ALA A 143 13.68 -10.59 17.48
C ALA A 143 13.96 -11.08 16.05
N TRP A 144 13.59 -10.31 15.02
CA TRP A 144 13.92 -10.61 13.63
C TRP A 144 15.43 -10.75 13.37
N GLU A 145 16.26 -9.88 13.95
CA GLU A 145 17.72 -9.96 13.80
C GLU A 145 18.33 -11.23 14.39
N THR A 146 17.65 -11.90 15.34
CA THR A 146 18.17 -13.11 16.00
C THR A 146 17.52 -14.39 15.50
N LEU A 147 16.24 -14.34 15.12
CA LEU A 147 15.44 -15.53 14.79
C LEU A 147 15.40 -15.83 13.28
N ILE A 148 15.64 -14.84 12.42
CA ILE A 148 15.71 -15.07 10.97
C ILE A 148 17.05 -15.74 10.64
N THR A 149 16.98 -17.01 10.29
CA THR A 149 18.14 -17.83 9.92
C THR A 149 17.87 -18.57 8.62
N LEU A 150 18.91 -18.72 7.79
CA LEU A 150 18.80 -19.48 6.54
C LEU A 150 18.51 -20.97 6.82
N PRO A 151 17.82 -21.67 5.90
CA PRO A 151 17.53 -23.09 6.04
C PRO A 151 18.80 -23.94 6.00
N THR A 152 18.67 -25.21 6.41
CA THR A 152 19.81 -26.14 6.41
C THR A 152 20.21 -26.50 4.98
N ARG A 153 19.23 -26.66 4.10
CA ARG A 153 19.40 -26.80 2.66
C ARG A 153 18.92 -25.54 1.97
N GLN A 154 19.84 -24.89 1.26
CA GLN A 154 19.57 -23.66 0.51
C GLN A 154 19.53 -23.98 -0.97
N TRP A 155 18.74 -23.18 -1.70
CA TRP A 155 18.75 -23.18 -3.16
C TRP A 155 20.10 -22.70 -3.66
N SER A 156 20.61 -23.31 -4.72
CA SER A 156 21.81 -22.85 -5.44
C SER A 156 21.44 -22.22 -6.77
N LYS A 157 20.36 -22.69 -7.40
CA LYS A 157 19.87 -22.21 -8.70
C LYS A 157 18.36 -22.01 -8.69
N VAL A 158 17.89 -20.82 -9.07
CA VAL A 158 16.46 -20.51 -9.22
C VAL A 158 16.18 -19.99 -10.62
N ALA A 159 15.20 -20.56 -11.29
CA ALA A 159 14.71 -20.08 -12.57
C ALA A 159 13.41 -19.30 -12.37
N VAL A 160 13.30 -18.11 -12.95
CA VAL A 160 12.18 -17.20 -12.77
C VAL A 160 11.61 -16.77 -14.13
N GLY A 161 10.29 -16.74 -14.26
CA GLY A 161 9.63 -16.30 -15.49
C GLY A 161 8.13 -16.02 -15.30
N VAL A 162 7.39 -15.46 -16.26
CA VAL A 162 7.94 -14.90 -17.51
C VAL A 162 7.63 -13.44 -17.73
N ASN A 163 6.88 -12.76 -16.85
CA ASN A 163 6.58 -11.36 -17.08
C ASN A 163 7.72 -10.40 -16.67
N ALA A 164 8.16 -9.57 -17.61
CA ALA A 164 9.27 -8.65 -17.44
C ALA A 164 9.05 -7.37 -18.26
N CYS A 165 9.32 -6.20 -17.69
CA CYS A 165 9.17 -4.92 -18.38
C CYS A 165 10.05 -3.81 -17.75
N VAL A 166 10.04 -2.63 -18.36
CA VAL A 166 10.62 -1.40 -17.79
C VAL A 166 9.50 -0.44 -17.40
N ASP A 167 9.36 -0.19 -16.10
CA ASP A 167 8.46 0.82 -15.57
C ASP A 167 9.11 2.21 -15.73
N VAL A 168 8.41 3.13 -16.40
CA VAL A 168 8.84 4.52 -16.56
C VAL A 168 7.92 5.41 -15.76
N VAL A 169 8.38 5.87 -14.59
CA VAL A 169 7.65 6.78 -13.72
C VAL A 169 7.98 8.22 -14.08
N VAL A 170 6.96 8.99 -14.45
CA VAL A 170 7.10 10.37 -14.93
C VAL A 170 5.90 11.22 -14.51
N SER A 171 6.08 12.55 -14.44
CA SER A 171 4.95 13.47 -14.27
C SER A 171 4.03 13.36 -15.48
N GLY A 172 2.76 13.03 -15.26
CA GLY A 172 1.77 12.90 -16.33
C GLY A 172 1.53 14.21 -17.08
N VAL A 173 1.34 15.30 -16.33
CA VAL A 173 1.19 16.64 -16.91
C VAL A 173 2.45 17.05 -17.66
N GLY A 174 3.64 16.83 -17.06
CA GLY A 174 4.91 17.16 -17.68
C GLY A 174 5.18 16.42 -18.98
N LEU A 175 4.88 15.12 -19.03
CA LEU A 175 5.00 14.31 -20.25
C LEU A 175 4.06 14.80 -21.35
N LEU A 176 2.77 15.02 -21.03
CA LEU A 176 1.80 15.47 -22.03
C LEU A 176 2.16 16.85 -22.59
N GLN A 177 2.68 17.75 -21.76
CA GLN A 177 3.23 19.03 -22.21
C GLN A 177 4.45 18.86 -23.13
N ALA A 178 5.38 17.97 -22.78
CA ALA A 178 6.56 17.67 -23.61
C ALA A 178 6.19 17.03 -24.96
N LEU A 179 5.08 16.30 -25.02
CA LEU A 179 4.51 15.75 -26.26
C LEU A 179 3.74 16.79 -27.09
N ALA A 180 3.75 18.07 -26.68
CA ALA A 180 3.02 19.19 -27.29
C ALA A 180 1.51 18.93 -27.37
N VAL A 181 0.94 18.36 -26.30
CA VAL A 181 -0.49 18.13 -26.15
C VAL A 181 -1.09 19.25 -25.29
N ASP A 182 -2.06 19.98 -25.83
CA ASP A 182 -2.78 21.02 -25.10
C ASP A 182 -3.85 20.43 -24.17
N PRO A 183 -4.11 21.03 -22.99
CA PRO A 183 -5.18 20.57 -22.10
C PRO A 183 -6.55 20.65 -22.78
N GLY A 184 -7.46 19.73 -22.44
CA GLY A 184 -8.79 19.63 -23.03
C GLY A 184 -9.82 19.06 -22.08
N THR A 185 -10.87 18.45 -22.63
CA THR A 185 -11.90 17.74 -21.87
C THR A 185 -11.42 16.36 -21.46
N GLY A 186 -11.80 15.91 -20.26
CA GLY A 186 -11.54 14.54 -19.82
C GLY A 186 -12.65 13.59 -20.23
N LEU A 187 -12.31 12.52 -20.93
CA LEU A 187 -13.21 11.43 -21.34
C LEU A 187 -12.49 10.10 -21.10
N ASP A 188 -13.19 9.12 -20.56
CA ASP A 188 -12.61 7.78 -20.39
C ASP A 188 -12.62 7.03 -21.72
N HIS A 189 -11.58 6.23 -21.94
CA HIS A 189 -11.41 5.36 -23.09
C HIS A 189 -10.94 4.01 -22.56
N GLU A 190 -11.67 2.92 -22.85
CA GLU A 190 -11.25 1.57 -22.45
C GLU A 190 -9.93 1.16 -23.11
N VAL A 191 -9.72 1.62 -24.35
CA VAL A 191 -8.51 1.37 -25.14
C VAL A 191 -8.05 2.68 -25.76
N LEU A 192 -6.74 2.94 -25.72
CA LEU A 192 -6.13 4.14 -26.28
C LEU A 192 -5.67 3.87 -27.72
N HIS A 193 -6.16 4.64 -28.67
CA HIS A 193 -5.77 4.57 -30.09
C HIS A 193 -4.88 5.74 -30.51
N SER A 194 -4.89 6.83 -29.74
CA SER A 194 -4.21 8.06 -30.11
C SER A 194 -3.66 8.85 -28.92
N LYS A 195 -2.86 9.88 -29.20
CA LYS A 195 -2.43 10.86 -28.18
C LYS A 195 -3.60 11.64 -27.59
N GLU A 196 -4.67 11.82 -28.37
CA GLU A 196 -5.88 12.50 -27.93
C GLU A 196 -6.60 11.64 -26.89
N ASP A 197 -6.78 10.35 -27.16
CA ASP A 197 -7.40 9.41 -26.23
C ASP A 197 -6.61 9.34 -24.91
N LEU A 198 -5.27 9.26 -25.02
CA LEU A 198 -4.37 9.29 -23.86
C LEU A 198 -4.58 10.56 -23.02
N LYS A 199 -4.65 11.73 -23.66
CA LYS A 199 -4.92 13.00 -22.99
C LYS A 199 -6.27 12.96 -22.28
N GLU A 200 -7.32 12.62 -23.01
CA GLU A 200 -8.68 12.64 -22.50
C GLU A 200 -8.85 11.69 -21.31
N ALA A 201 -8.30 10.47 -21.42
CA ALA A 201 -8.33 9.47 -20.35
C ALA A 201 -7.51 9.93 -19.14
N PHE A 202 -6.29 10.45 -19.36
CA PHE A 202 -5.46 11.00 -18.28
C PHE A 202 -6.19 12.11 -17.51
N ILE A 203 -6.80 13.08 -18.21
CA ILE A 203 -7.56 14.17 -17.58
C ILE A 203 -8.78 13.62 -16.82
N HIS A 204 -9.47 12.63 -17.37
CA HIS A 204 -10.61 11.98 -16.73
C HIS A 204 -10.25 11.41 -15.35
N TYR A 205 -9.13 10.69 -15.27
CA TYR A 205 -8.66 10.03 -14.04
C TYR A 205 -7.98 11.00 -13.07
N MET A 206 -7.19 11.95 -13.60
CA MET A 206 -6.59 13.03 -12.81
C MET A 206 -7.67 13.83 -12.08
N GLY A 207 -8.72 14.26 -12.78
CA GLY A 207 -9.82 15.04 -12.18
C GLY A 207 -10.61 14.29 -11.10
N ARG A 208 -10.55 12.95 -11.10
CA ARG A 208 -11.16 12.08 -10.07
C ARG A 208 -10.18 11.68 -8.97
N GLY A 209 -8.87 11.89 -9.19
CA GLY A 209 -7.82 11.36 -8.32
C GLY A 209 -7.82 9.83 -8.26
N ALA A 210 -8.29 9.17 -9.32
CA ALA A 210 -8.48 7.72 -9.36
C ALA A 210 -7.38 7.05 -10.19
N ALA A 211 -7.02 5.82 -9.83
CA ALA A 211 -6.07 5.02 -10.60
C ALA A 211 -6.72 4.44 -11.84
N ALA A 212 -5.94 4.25 -12.90
CA ALA A 212 -6.35 3.46 -14.06
C ALA A 212 -5.14 2.93 -14.82
N GLU A 213 -5.38 1.87 -15.57
CA GLU A 213 -4.43 1.29 -16.50
C GLU A 213 -5.11 1.05 -17.84
N ARG A 214 -4.42 1.30 -18.95
CA ARG A 214 -4.98 1.20 -20.31
C ARG A 214 -4.01 0.60 -21.31
N PHE A 215 -4.55 -0.19 -22.24
CA PHE A 215 -3.81 -0.64 -23.41
C PHE A 215 -3.75 0.45 -24.48
N PHE A 216 -2.57 0.66 -25.06
CA PHE A 216 -2.35 1.57 -26.18
C PHE A 216 -2.12 0.76 -27.47
N THR A 217 -3.07 0.83 -28.40
CA THR A 217 -3.09 -0.06 -29.57
C THR A 217 -2.03 0.22 -30.63
N ASN A 218 -1.71 1.49 -30.89
CA ASN A 218 -0.78 1.84 -31.96
C ASN A 218 0.67 1.74 -31.49
N LYS A 219 1.34 0.65 -31.88
CA LYS A 219 2.73 0.33 -31.51
C LYS A 219 3.71 1.46 -31.82
N GLU A 220 3.70 2.02 -33.02
CA GLU A 220 4.68 3.03 -33.44
C GLU A 220 4.50 4.35 -32.69
N VAL A 221 3.25 4.74 -32.44
CA VAL A 221 2.93 5.94 -31.64
C VAL A 221 3.32 5.71 -30.19
N PHE A 222 3.01 4.54 -29.62
CA PHE A 222 3.40 4.18 -28.27
C PHE A 222 4.92 4.22 -28.08
N GLN A 223 5.69 3.59 -28.97
CA GLN A 223 7.16 3.58 -28.89
C GLN A 223 7.76 4.99 -28.91
N ARG A 224 7.18 5.92 -29.68
CA ARG A 224 7.61 7.34 -29.66
C ARG A 224 7.32 8.01 -28.32
N ILE A 225 6.16 7.71 -27.72
CA ILE A 225 5.78 8.24 -26.40
C ILE A 225 6.68 7.64 -25.31
N ALA A 226 6.91 6.33 -25.34
CA ALA A 226 7.76 5.64 -24.37
C ALA A 226 9.20 6.16 -24.40
N ARG A 227 9.76 6.38 -25.60
CA ARG A 227 11.08 7.02 -25.74
C ARG A 227 11.10 8.43 -25.14
N ALA A 228 10.10 9.25 -25.47
CA ALA A 228 10.00 10.60 -24.92
C ALA A 228 9.84 10.61 -23.39
N ALA A 229 9.13 9.63 -22.83
CA ALA A 229 8.96 9.46 -21.39
C ALA A 229 10.26 9.01 -20.71
N ALA A 230 10.97 8.03 -21.28
CA ALA A 230 12.24 7.54 -20.74
C ALA A 230 13.35 8.60 -20.79
N GLU A 231 13.34 9.47 -21.81
CA GLU A 231 14.29 10.58 -21.97
C GLU A 231 13.86 11.86 -21.21
N TYR A 232 12.66 11.87 -20.61
CA TYR A 232 12.13 13.06 -19.94
C TYR A 232 12.97 13.42 -18.69
N PRO A 233 13.38 14.69 -18.50
CA PRO A 233 14.14 15.09 -17.33
C PRO A 233 13.44 14.76 -16.01
N GLY A 234 14.05 13.89 -15.20
CA GLY A 234 13.50 13.44 -13.93
C GLY A 234 12.59 12.21 -14.01
N ALA A 235 12.44 11.60 -15.19
CA ALA A 235 11.86 10.26 -15.30
C ALA A 235 12.71 9.25 -14.51
N LYS A 236 12.03 8.31 -13.86
CA LYS A 236 12.67 7.23 -13.12
C LYS A 236 12.33 5.92 -13.78
N LEU A 237 13.35 5.16 -14.14
CA LEU A 237 13.20 3.84 -14.74
C LEU A 237 13.39 2.80 -13.65
N TYR A 238 12.52 1.79 -13.64
CA TYR A 238 12.62 0.66 -12.75
C TYR A 238 12.42 -0.65 -13.49
N VAL A 239 13.04 -1.72 -12.98
CA VAL A 239 12.67 -3.08 -13.34
C VAL A 239 11.20 -3.28 -12.94
N GLY A 240 10.39 -3.76 -13.88
CA GLY A 240 8.98 -4.07 -13.72
C GLY A 240 8.68 -5.50 -14.18
N GLY A 241 7.47 -5.97 -13.87
CA GLY A 241 7.07 -7.37 -14.05
C GLY A 241 7.42 -8.23 -12.84
N ASN A 242 6.45 -9.01 -12.36
CA ASN A 242 6.57 -9.82 -11.15
C ASN A 242 7.77 -10.76 -11.21
N ALA A 243 7.93 -11.49 -12.32
CA ALA A 243 9.04 -12.41 -12.49
C ALA A 243 10.40 -11.70 -12.45
N ALA A 244 10.56 -10.58 -13.17
CA ALA A 244 11.80 -9.81 -13.13
C ALA A 244 12.08 -9.21 -11.74
N LEU A 245 11.06 -8.74 -11.02
CA LEU A 245 11.18 -8.22 -9.65
C LEU A 245 11.58 -9.31 -8.65
N ILE A 246 10.99 -10.50 -8.75
CA ILE A 246 11.39 -11.69 -7.96
C ILE A 246 12.86 -12.02 -8.27
N GLY A 247 13.22 -12.12 -9.56
CA GLY A 247 14.59 -12.40 -10.00
C GLY A 247 15.59 -11.39 -9.46
N GLN A 248 15.28 -10.09 -9.55
CA GLN A 248 16.09 -9.00 -8.99
C GLN A 248 16.28 -9.16 -7.49
N LYS A 249 15.23 -9.57 -6.77
CA LYS A 249 15.33 -9.75 -5.32
C LYS A 249 16.17 -10.99 -4.96
N LEU A 250 16.00 -12.08 -5.68
CA LEU A 250 16.81 -13.31 -5.49
C LEU A 250 18.28 -13.06 -5.77
N ALA A 251 18.61 -12.26 -6.80
CA ALA A 251 19.97 -11.89 -7.15
C ALA A 251 20.69 -11.08 -6.05
N THR A 252 19.99 -10.59 -5.03
CA THR A 252 20.65 -9.97 -3.86
C THR A 252 21.41 -10.99 -2.98
N TYR A 253 21.25 -12.29 -3.23
CA TYR A 253 21.96 -13.37 -2.54
C TYR A 253 23.16 -13.85 -3.38
N PRO A 254 24.40 -13.67 -2.92
CA PRO A 254 25.60 -13.89 -3.74
C PRO A 254 25.87 -15.35 -4.11
N ASP A 255 25.36 -16.30 -3.31
CA ASP A 255 25.53 -17.73 -3.54
C ASP A 255 24.36 -18.34 -4.35
N LEU A 256 23.42 -17.50 -4.81
CA LEU A 256 22.23 -17.91 -5.54
C LEU A 256 22.31 -17.50 -7.01
N MET A 257 22.43 -18.48 -7.90
CA MET A 257 22.37 -18.22 -9.34
C MET A 257 20.92 -18.09 -9.79
N VAL A 258 20.62 -17.02 -10.52
CA VAL A 258 19.27 -16.72 -11.00
C VAL A 258 19.24 -16.76 -12.52
N LEU A 259 18.31 -17.53 -13.08
CA LEU A 259 17.92 -17.44 -14.49
C LEU A 259 16.62 -16.66 -14.59
N LEU A 260 16.54 -15.71 -15.52
CA LEU A 260 15.31 -14.98 -15.84
C LEU A 260 14.98 -15.15 -17.32
N CYS A 261 13.76 -15.61 -17.61
CA CYS A 261 13.17 -15.48 -18.94
C CYS A 261 11.97 -14.53 -18.91
N GLY A 262 11.79 -13.81 -20.00
CA GLY A 262 10.75 -12.83 -20.23
C GLY A 262 11.12 -11.94 -21.42
N PRO A 263 10.28 -10.97 -21.79
CA PRO A 263 10.59 -10.05 -22.87
C PRO A 263 11.64 -9.02 -22.45
N VAL A 264 12.91 -9.45 -22.47
CA VAL A 264 14.05 -8.65 -21.99
C VAL A 264 14.71 -7.90 -23.14
N GLY A 265 14.42 -6.61 -23.24
CA GLY A 265 15.10 -5.71 -24.16
C GLY A 265 16.43 -5.16 -23.62
N PRO A 266 17.12 -4.31 -24.40
CA PRO A 266 18.43 -3.78 -24.03
C PRO A 266 18.40 -2.93 -22.75
N LYS A 267 17.35 -2.13 -22.52
CA LYS A 267 17.27 -1.26 -21.35
C LYS A 267 17.01 -2.06 -20.08
N LEU A 268 16.12 -3.04 -20.14
CA LEU A 268 15.86 -3.93 -19.02
C LEU A 268 17.10 -4.74 -18.69
N HIS A 269 17.78 -5.31 -19.70
CA HIS A 269 19.02 -6.06 -19.49
C HIS A 269 20.11 -5.23 -18.81
N GLU A 270 20.26 -3.94 -19.18
CA GLU A 270 21.18 -3.00 -18.50
C GLU A 270 20.83 -2.76 -17.02
N MET A 271 19.54 -2.85 -16.68
CA MET A 271 19.02 -2.56 -15.33
C MET A 271 18.98 -3.77 -14.41
N LEU A 272 19.01 -4.99 -14.96
CA LEU A 272 19.06 -6.23 -14.20
C LEU A 272 20.41 -6.37 -13.47
N ASP A 273 20.40 -7.10 -12.35
CA ASP A 273 21.64 -7.44 -11.64
C ASP A 273 22.54 -8.32 -12.52
N GLU A 274 23.86 -8.12 -12.47
CA GLU A 274 24.83 -8.89 -13.26
C GLU A 274 24.82 -10.39 -12.96
N GLN A 275 24.29 -10.80 -11.80
CA GLN A 275 24.13 -12.21 -11.43
C GLN A 275 22.95 -12.89 -12.12
N ILE A 276 22.04 -12.13 -12.75
CA ILE A 276 20.89 -12.68 -13.45
C ILE A 276 21.33 -13.11 -14.85
N VAL A 277 21.21 -14.41 -15.11
CA VAL A 277 21.44 -14.99 -16.42
C VAL A 277 20.15 -14.90 -17.23
N VAL A 278 20.19 -14.14 -18.32
CA VAL A 278 19.10 -14.09 -19.31
C VAL A 278 19.52 -14.93 -20.52
N PRO A 279 18.80 -16.02 -20.85
CA PRO A 279 19.11 -16.82 -22.03
C PRO A 279 19.08 -15.97 -23.31
N PRO A 280 20.00 -16.19 -24.28
CA PRO A 280 20.03 -15.43 -25.52
C PRO A 280 18.69 -15.44 -26.29
N ASP A 281 17.97 -16.56 -26.25
CA ASP A 281 16.66 -16.73 -26.90
C ASP A 281 15.54 -15.96 -26.19
N SER A 282 15.78 -15.45 -24.99
CA SER A 282 14.88 -14.57 -24.24
C SER A 282 15.19 -13.09 -24.42
N LEU A 283 16.29 -12.73 -25.09
CA LEU A 283 16.62 -11.34 -25.40
C LEU A 283 15.86 -10.87 -26.64
N GLN A 284 15.34 -9.65 -26.59
CA GLN A 284 14.63 -9.02 -27.71
C GLN A 284 15.19 -7.64 -28.06
N GLU A 285 14.86 -7.13 -29.25
CA GLU A 285 15.40 -5.86 -29.75
C GLU A 285 14.83 -4.62 -29.04
N VAL A 286 13.62 -4.72 -28.50
CA VAL A 286 12.87 -3.60 -27.93
C VAL A 286 12.31 -3.99 -26.57
N ASP A 287 12.49 -3.15 -25.55
CA ASP A 287 11.89 -3.36 -24.24
C ASP A 287 10.37 -3.18 -24.25
N GLU A 288 9.68 -3.96 -23.41
CA GLU A 288 8.29 -3.65 -23.03
C GLU A 288 8.30 -2.53 -21.99
N PHE A 289 7.75 -1.37 -22.36
CA PHE A 289 7.67 -0.21 -21.46
C PHE A 289 6.28 -0.08 -20.85
N HIS A 290 6.22 0.18 -19.55
CA HIS A 290 5.00 0.52 -18.83
C HIS A 290 5.11 1.96 -18.37
N LEU A 291 4.26 2.84 -18.91
CA LEU A 291 4.36 4.28 -18.64
C LEU A 291 3.44 4.65 -17.49
N ILE A 292 4.05 5.06 -16.38
CA ILE A 292 3.37 5.40 -15.13
C ILE A 292 3.37 6.92 -14.99
N LEU A 293 2.23 7.53 -15.30
CA LEU A 293 2.02 8.98 -15.28
C LEU A 293 1.47 9.39 -13.92
N GLU A 294 2.35 9.89 -13.04
CA GLU A 294 1.98 10.37 -11.72
C GLU A 294 1.45 11.80 -11.76
N TYR A 295 0.51 12.09 -10.86
CA TYR A 295 0.07 13.45 -10.52
C TYR A 295 -0.10 13.58 -9.01
N LYS A 296 0.22 14.78 -8.50
CA LYS A 296 0.18 15.11 -7.08
C LYS A 296 -1.19 15.67 -6.69
N ALA A 297 -1.53 15.55 -5.41
CA ALA A 297 -2.68 16.24 -4.85
C ALA A 297 -2.57 17.76 -5.09
N GLY A 298 -3.61 18.37 -5.64
CA GLY A 298 -3.65 19.79 -5.97
C GLY A 298 -2.98 20.17 -7.29
N GLU A 299 -2.32 19.24 -8.00
CA GLU A 299 -1.73 19.49 -9.32
C GLU A 299 -2.80 19.91 -10.33
N GLN A 300 -2.47 20.90 -11.17
CA GLN A 300 -3.41 21.50 -12.12
C GLN A 300 -2.92 21.39 -13.56
N TRP A 301 -3.83 21.07 -14.47
CA TRP A 301 -3.60 21.15 -15.91
C TRP A 301 -4.87 21.63 -16.63
N GLY A 302 -4.79 22.82 -17.23
CA GLY A 302 -5.98 23.51 -17.74
C GLY A 302 -6.98 23.80 -16.62
N SER A 303 -8.24 23.39 -16.79
CA SER A 303 -9.29 23.52 -15.77
C SER A 303 -9.36 22.36 -14.79
N THR A 304 -8.53 21.32 -14.96
CA THR A 304 -8.58 20.11 -14.14
C THR A 304 -7.60 20.21 -12.99
N GLN A 305 -8.07 19.88 -11.79
CA GLN A 305 -7.24 19.79 -10.58
C GLN A 305 -7.38 18.41 -9.96
N ALA A 306 -6.25 17.79 -9.60
CA ALA A 306 -6.25 16.49 -8.94
C ALA A 306 -6.66 16.63 -7.46
N PRO A 307 -7.73 15.94 -6.99
CA PRO A 307 -8.15 16.01 -5.59
C PRO A 307 -7.18 15.27 -4.65
N GLN A 308 -6.46 14.27 -5.16
CA GLN A 308 -5.47 13.48 -4.44
C GLN A 308 -4.37 12.99 -5.40
N ALA A 309 -3.23 12.59 -4.85
CA ALA A 309 -2.15 12.03 -5.64
C ALA A 309 -2.54 10.63 -6.13
N ASN A 310 -2.26 10.32 -7.39
CA ASN A 310 -2.44 8.98 -7.96
C ASN A 310 -1.61 8.83 -9.24
N ARG A 311 -1.78 7.71 -9.95
CA ARG A 311 -1.13 7.45 -11.24
C ARG A 311 -2.11 6.92 -12.28
N PHE A 312 -1.80 7.20 -13.54
CA PHE A 312 -2.42 6.60 -14.73
C PHE A 312 -1.35 5.80 -15.47
N ILE A 313 -1.63 4.53 -15.77
CA ILE A 313 -0.68 3.61 -16.40
C ILE A 313 -1.13 3.30 -17.82
N PHE A 314 -0.21 3.20 -18.77
CA PHE A 314 -0.52 2.59 -20.06
C PHE A 314 0.70 1.92 -20.70
N SER A 315 0.44 0.89 -21.49
CA SER A 315 1.46 0.09 -22.17
C SER A 315 0.95 -0.39 -23.54
N HIS A 316 1.89 -0.80 -24.40
CA HIS A 316 1.62 -1.63 -25.58
C HIS A 316 2.33 -2.97 -25.37
N ASP A 317 1.89 -3.72 -24.37
CA ASP A 317 2.58 -4.93 -23.94
C ASP A 317 1.84 -6.18 -24.43
N MET A 318 2.20 -6.63 -25.63
CA MET A 318 1.69 -7.87 -26.20
C MET A 318 2.49 -9.07 -25.67
N SER A 319 3.80 -8.91 -25.50
CA SER A 319 4.71 -10.02 -25.19
C SER A 319 4.40 -10.67 -23.85
N ASN A 320 4.12 -9.86 -22.82
CA ASN A 320 3.70 -10.37 -21.52
C ASN A 320 2.23 -10.80 -21.51
N GLY A 321 1.36 -10.10 -22.25
CA GLY A 321 -0.06 -10.44 -22.40
C GLY A 321 -0.30 -11.81 -23.05
N GLU A 322 0.58 -12.23 -23.95
CA GLU A 322 0.56 -13.56 -24.57
C GLU A 322 1.44 -14.58 -23.83
N MET A 323 2.15 -14.17 -22.77
CA MET A 323 3.20 -14.97 -22.11
C MET A 323 4.16 -15.63 -23.11
N SER A 324 4.58 -14.88 -24.12
CA SER A 324 5.33 -15.37 -25.28
C SER A 324 6.69 -16.02 -24.96
N SER A 325 7.24 -15.76 -23.77
CA SER A 325 8.52 -16.31 -23.33
C SER A 325 8.40 -17.63 -22.55
N LEU A 326 7.19 -18.18 -22.35
CA LEU A 326 6.97 -19.38 -21.54
C LEU A 326 7.65 -20.62 -22.11
N GLU A 327 7.56 -20.85 -23.41
CA GLU A 327 8.19 -22.00 -24.07
C GLU A 327 9.71 -21.92 -23.98
N THR A 328 10.28 -20.75 -24.24
CA THR A 328 11.72 -20.49 -24.08
C THR A 328 12.16 -20.72 -22.64
N PHE A 329 11.36 -20.26 -21.67
CA PHE A 329 11.64 -20.47 -20.25
C PHE A 329 11.71 -21.96 -19.92
N VAL A 330 10.67 -22.73 -20.26
CA VAL A 330 10.61 -24.17 -19.99
C VAL A 330 11.75 -24.92 -20.67
N ALA A 331 12.07 -24.58 -21.93
CA ALA A 331 13.20 -25.18 -22.65
C ALA A 331 14.55 -24.90 -21.96
N SER A 332 14.74 -23.71 -21.40
CA SER A 332 15.99 -23.34 -20.72
C SER A 332 16.25 -24.11 -19.42
N LEU A 333 15.21 -24.71 -18.82
CA LEU A 333 15.32 -25.42 -17.54
C LEU A 333 16.16 -26.71 -17.65
N GLU A 334 16.20 -27.34 -18.83
CA GLU A 334 16.97 -28.57 -19.05
C GLU A 334 18.47 -28.33 -18.89
N GLU A 335 18.99 -27.24 -19.47
CA GLU A 335 20.40 -26.85 -19.35
C GLU A 335 20.69 -26.23 -17.98
N PHE A 336 19.81 -25.35 -17.49
CA PHE A 336 20.05 -24.62 -16.25
C PHE A 336 20.00 -25.52 -15.01
N GLN A 337 19.12 -26.52 -15.00
CA GLN A 337 18.88 -27.44 -13.88
C GLN A 337 18.62 -26.72 -12.56
N PRO A 338 17.49 -25.97 -12.44
CA PRO A 338 17.16 -25.23 -11.22
C PRO A 338 16.76 -26.16 -10.07
N ASP A 339 16.98 -25.68 -8.84
CA ASP A 339 16.46 -26.29 -7.61
C ASP A 339 15.03 -25.80 -7.28
N LEU A 340 14.63 -24.65 -7.85
CA LEU A 340 13.33 -24.02 -7.67
C LEU A 340 12.96 -23.27 -8.96
N VAL A 341 11.70 -23.40 -9.37
CA VAL A 341 11.10 -22.61 -10.45
C VAL A 341 10.11 -21.62 -9.84
N VAL A 342 10.16 -20.36 -10.29
CA VAL A 342 9.19 -19.33 -9.94
C VAL A 342 8.52 -18.80 -11.19
N LEU A 343 7.19 -18.85 -11.20
CA LEU A 343 6.33 -18.44 -12.30
C LEU A 343 5.45 -17.26 -11.87
N SER A 344 5.27 -16.31 -12.78
CA SER A 344 4.27 -15.25 -12.72
C SER A 344 3.95 -14.73 -14.13
N GLY A 345 2.96 -13.85 -14.22
CA GLY A 345 2.49 -13.27 -15.47
C GLY A 345 1.16 -13.80 -16.00
N LEU A 346 0.61 -14.89 -15.42
CA LEU A 346 -0.69 -15.45 -15.85
C LEU A 346 -1.81 -14.39 -15.86
N HIS A 347 -1.83 -13.50 -14.87
CA HIS A 347 -2.81 -12.41 -14.78
C HIS A 347 -2.81 -11.46 -15.98
N MET A 348 -1.70 -11.37 -16.73
CA MET A 348 -1.60 -10.48 -17.90
C MET A 348 -2.37 -11.02 -19.12
N MET A 349 -2.69 -12.33 -19.15
CA MET A 349 -3.46 -12.94 -20.25
C MET A 349 -4.96 -12.57 -20.22
N GLU A 350 -5.49 -12.19 -19.06
CA GLU A 350 -6.91 -11.81 -18.88
C GLU A 350 -7.35 -10.75 -19.91
N GLY A 351 -6.46 -9.79 -20.22
CA GLY A 351 -6.72 -8.68 -21.15
C GLY A 351 -6.78 -9.07 -22.64
N GLN A 352 -6.41 -10.29 -23.02
CA GLN A 352 -6.39 -10.74 -24.43
C GLN A 352 -7.77 -11.15 -24.97
N GLY A 353 -8.76 -11.26 -24.07
CA GLY A 353 -10.10 -11.76 -24.40
C GLY A 353 -10.21 -13.28 -24.27
N ARG A 354 -11.43 -13.74 -23.97
CA ARG A 354 -11.72 -15.10 -23.51
C ARG A 354 -11.18 -16.21 -24.41
N ASP A 355 -11.52 -16.17 -25.69
CA ASP A 355 -11.13 -17.21 -26.64
C ASP A 355 -9.60 -17.34 -26.75
N VAL A 356 -8.87 -16.22 -26.61
CA VAL A 356 -7.41 -16.19 -26.71
C VAL A 356 -6.77 -16.74 -25.44
N TRP A 357 -7.20 -16.29 -24.26
CA TRP A 357 -6.60 -16.76 -23.02
C TRP A 357 -6.96 -18.22 -22.74
N GLU A 358 -8.15 -18.71 -23.13
CA GLU A 358 -8.57 -20.10 -22.87
C GLU A 358 -7.64 -21.10 -23.56
N ASP A 359 -7.25 -20.84 -24.81
CA ASP A 359 -6.32 -21.69 -25.54
C ASP A 359 -4.87 -21.51 -25.04
N ARG A 360 -4.46 -20.26 -24.79
CA ARG A 360 -3.12 -19.98 -24.29
C ARG A 360 -2.88 -20.57 -22.89
N LEU A 361 -3.88 -20.57 -22.02
CA LEU A 361 -3.79 -21.16 -20.69
C LEU A 361 -3.56 -22.67 -20.76
N LYS A 362 -4.23 -23.39 -21.68
CA LYS A 362 -4.00 -24.83 -21.88
C LYS A 362 -2.57 -25.13 -22.32
N GLU A 363 -2.04 -24.33 -23.24
CA GLU A 363 -0.64 -24.42 -23.65
C GLU A 363 0.30 -24.18 -22.47
N ALA A 364 0.01 -23.15 -21.66
CA ALA A 364 0.78 -22.85 -20.46
C ALA A 364 0.75 -23.98 -19.43
N VAL A 365 -0.43 -24.54 -19.16
CA VAL A 365 -0.60 -25.70 -18.27
C VAL A 365 0.20 -26.91 -18.76
N SER A 366 0.20 -27.17 -20.08
CA SER A 366 1.01 -28.22 -20.68
C SER A 366 2.50 -27.96 -20.46
N ALA A 367 2.97 -26.75 -20.77
CA ALA A 367 4.38 -26.37 -20.62
C ALA A 367 4.85 -26.44 -19.16
N ILE A 368 4.03 -26.01 -18.21
CA ILE A 368 4.32 -26.11 -16.77
C ILE A 368 4.35 -27.57 -16.32
N SER A 369 3.46 -28.42 -16.86
CA SER A 369 3.41 -29.85 -16.52
C SER A 369 4.61 -30.64 -17.05
N ASP A 370 5.29 -30.15 -18.09
CA ASP A 370 6.51 -30.74 -18.63
C ASP A 370 7.75 -30.50 -17.74
N ILE A 371 7.66 -29.59 -16.77
CA ILE A 371 8.71 -29.36 -15.78
C ILE A 371 8.87 -30.60 -14.89
N ARG A 372 10.11 -31.00 -14.64
CA ARG A 372 10.41 -32.21 -13.85
C ARG A 372 9.76 -32.14 -12.47
N LYS A 373 9.02 -33.19 -12.10
CA LYS A 373 8.24 -33.29 -10.85
C LYS A 373 9.05 -33.22 -9.55
N ASP A 374 10.37 -33.39 -9.61
CA ASP A 374 11.26 -33.22 -8.45
C ASP A 374 11.60 -31.76 -8.15
N ILE A 375 11.28 -30.82 -9.05
CA ILE A 375 11.56 -29.39 -8.87
C ILE A 375 10.30 -28.70 -8.34
N PRO A 376 10.34 -28.04 -7.18
CA PRO A 376 9.21 -27.25 -6.70
C PRO A 376 8.94 -26.06 -7.62
N ILE A 377 7.66 -25.78 -7.85
CA ILE A 377 7.20 -24.64 -8.65
C ILE A 377 6.42 -23.68 -7.74
N HIS A 378 6.85 -22.43 -7.67
CA HIS A 378 6.09 -21.36 -7.01
C HIS A 378 5.39 -20.49 -8.05
N LEU A 379 4.10 -20.24 -7.88
CA LEU A 379 3.34 -19.30 -8.69
C LEU A 379 3.00 -18.05 -7.88
N GLU A 380 3.55 -16.89 -8.27
CA GLU A 380 3.12 -15.60 -7.73
C GLU A 380 1.91 -15.12 -8.52
N LEU A 381 0.74 -15.09 -7.86
CA LEU A 381 -0.47 -14.49 -8.39
C LEU A 381 -0.44 -12.98 -8.20
N ALA A 382 -1.02 -12.27 -9.15
CA ALA A 382 -1.25 -10.85 -9.06
C ALA A 382 -2.66 -10.52 -9.57
N SER A 383 -2.95 -9.23 -9.68
CA SER A 383 -4.30 -8.71 -9.82
C SER A 383 -5.02 -9.24 -11.06
N MET A 384 -6.15 -9.92 -10.81
CA MET A 384 -7.11 -10.42 -11.80
C MET A 384 -8.50 -9.90 -11.46
N THR A 385 -9.38 -9.82 -12.46
CA THR A 385 -10.75 -9.30 -12.31
C THR A 385 -11.82 -10.18 -12.98
N ASP A 386 -11.43 -11.14 -13.81
CA ASP A 386 -12.28 -12.13 -14.46
C ASP A 386 -12.40 -13.39 -13.60
N LYS A 387 -13.63 -13.69 -13.17
CA LYS A 387 -13.93 -14.85 -12.33
C LYS A 387 -13.80 -16.17 -13.06
N ASP A 388 -14.17 -16.21 -14.34
CA ASP A 388 -14.07 -17.42 -15.14
C ASP A 388 -12.59 -17.76 -15.34
N TYR A 389 -11.77 -16.74 -15.61
CA TYR A 389 -10.33 -16.92 -15.73
C TYR A 389 -9.68 -17.39 -14.42
N MET A 390 -10.00 -16.73 -13.30
CA MET A 390 -9.50 -17.14 -11.98
C MET A 390 -9.89 -18.59 -11.64
N ASN A 391 -11.11 -19.00 -11.98
CA ASN A 391 -11.55 -20.39 -11.80
C ASN A 391 -10.73 -21.38 -12.64
N SER A 392 -10.41 -21.06 -13.89
CA SER A 392 -9.51 -21.89 -14.70
C SER A 392 -8.12 -22.00 -14.09
N ILE A 393 -7.55 -20.90 -13.57
CA ILE A 393 -6.26 -20.94 -12.86
C ILE A 393 -6.33 -21.87 -11.63
N MET A 394 -7.40 -21.79 -10.85
CA MET A 394 -7.62 -22.66 -9.68
C MET A 394 -7.73 -24.15 -10.06
N GLN A 395 -8.39 -24.46 -11.16
CA GLN A 395 -8.65 -25.85 -11.56
C GLN A 395 -7.48 -26.48 -12.31
N GLU A 396 -6.78 -25.70 -13.13
CA GLU A 396 -5.80 -26.23 -14.10
C GLU A 396 -4.35 -25.97 -13.68
N VAL A 397 -4.07 -24.88 -12.95
CA VAL A 397 -2.70 -24.47 -12.59
C VAL A 397 -2.38 -24.76 -11.12
N MET A 398 -3.27 -24.43 -10.19
CA MET A 398 -2.98 -24.65 -8.76
C MET A 398 -2.61 -26.10 -8.42
N PRO A 399 -3.25 -27.14 -9.00
CA PRO A 399 -2.89 -28.52 -8.69
C PRO A 399 -1.51 -28.94 -9.18
N ILE A 400 -0.89 -28.22 -10.13
CA ILE A 400 0.41 -28.61 -10.72
C ILE A 400 1.59 -27.77 -10.23
N VAL A 401 1.36 -26.82 -9.30
CA VAL A 401 2.41 -26.02 -8.67
C VAL A 401 2.57 -26.42 -7.21
N SER A 402 3.78 -26.31 -6.66
CA SER A 402 4.07 -26.69 -5.26
C SER A 402 3.74 -25.59 -4.26
N SER A 403 3.77 -24.34 -4.71
CA SER A 403 3.51 -23.18 -3.87
C SER A 403 2.82 -22.04 -4.63
N ILE A 404 2.03 -21.25 -3.93
CA ILE A 404 1.46 -19.99 -4.44
C ILE A 404 1.77 -18.81 -3.50
N GLY A 405 1.91 -17.62 -4.06
CA GLY A 405 2.03 -16.35 -3.34
C GLY A 405 0.97 -15.35 -3.83
N LEU A 406 0.34 -14.61 -2.93
CA LEU A 406 -0.80 -13.73 -3.22
C LEU A 406 -1.12 -12.77 -2.07
N ASN A 407 -1.83 -11.67 -2.37
CA ASN A 407 -2.29 -10.72 -1.35
C ASN A 407 -3.79 -10.86 -1.01
N GLU A 408 -4.32 -9.98 -0.16
CA GLU A 408 -5.72 -10.03 0.28
C GLU A 408 -6.77 -9.86 -0.84
N GLN A 409 -6.46 -9.11 -1.89
CA GLN A 409 -7.34 -8.92 -3.03
C GLN A 409 -7.46 -10.21 -3.83
N GLU A 410 -6.34 -10.82 -4.21
CA GLU A 410 -6.37 -12.10 -4.92
C GLU A 410 -6.96 -13.23 -4.05
N LEU A 411 -6.66 -13.27 -2.74
CA LEU A 411 -7.23 -14.27 -1.83
C LEU A 411 -8.76 -14.21 -1.78
N LEU A 412 -9.31 -13.01 -1.62
CA LEU A 412 -10.76 -12.84 -1.58
C LEU A 412 -11.37 -13.13 -2.95
N PHE A 413 -10.69 -12.73 -4.03
CA PHE A 413 -11.18 -12.98 -5.38
C PHE A 413 -11.21 -14.48 -5.72
N LEU A 414 -10.22 -15.26 -5.27
CA LEU A 414 -10.24 -16.72 -5.34
C LEU A 414 -11.48 -17.31 -4.66
N SER A 415 -11.78 -16.87 -3.44
CA SER A 415 -12.99 -17.29 -2.73
C SER A 415 -14.27 -16.89 -3.49
N GLN A 416 -14.33 -15.66 -4.01
CA GLN A 416 -15.48 -15.17 -4.78
C GLN A 416 -15.68 -15.86 -6.13
N ALA A 417 -14.62 -16.36 -6.75
CA ALA A 417 -14.65 -17.07 -8.03
C ALA A 417 -15.03 -18.54 -7.81
N GLY A 418 -14.40 -19.21 -6.84
CA GLY A 418 -14.62 -20.63 -6.53
C GLY A 418 -15.73 -20.92 -5.52
N GLU A 419 -16.55 -19.91 -5.18
CA GLU A 419 -17.63 -20.01 -4.18
C GLU A 419 -17.15 -20.53 -2.80
N GLY A 420 -15.94 -20.12 -2.41
CA GLY A 420 -15.27 -20.53 -1.18
C GLY A 420 -15.75 -19.80 0.10
N PRO A 421 -15.04 -19.99 1.23
CA PRO A 421 -15.32 -19.31 2.48
C PRO A 421 -15.34 -17.77 2.35
N HIS A 422 -16.40 -17.13 2.84
CA HIS A 422 -16.55 -15.66 2.82
C HIS A 422 -16.67 -15.05 1.40
N ALA A 423 -17.08 -15.83 0.40
CA ALA A 423 -17.29 -15.37 -0.98
C ALA A 423 -18.36 -14.26 -1.12
N ASP A 424 -19.24 -14.09 -0.13
CA ASP A 424 -20.25 -13.03 -0.08
C ASP A 424 -19.67 -11.66 0.31
N LEU A 425 -18.43 -11.63 0.83
CA LEU A 425 -17.75 -10.39 1.18
C LEU A 425 -17.35 -9.62 -0.08
N ALA A 426 -17.95 -8.46 -0.32
CA ALA A 426 -17.66 -7.66 -1.51
C ALA A 426 -16.20 -7.16 -1.58
N ALA A 427 -15.64 -6.72 -0.45
CA ALA A 427 -14.26 -6.26 -0.33
C ALA A 427 -13.84 -6.22 1.16
N TRP A 428 -12.54 -6.27 1.42
CA TRP A 428 -11.98 -5.97 2.74
C TRP A 428 -12.19 -4.49 3.08
N LYS A 429 -12.76 -4.19 4.25
CA LYS A 429 -13.02 -2.80 4.69
C LYS A 429 -11.84 -2.18 5.47
N SER A 430 -10.92 -3.01 5.93
CA SER A 430 -9.77 -2.69 6.75
C SER A 430 -8.74 -3.80 6.62
N ILE A 431 -7.75 -3.86 7.52
CA ILE A 431 -6.87 -5.02 7.68
C ILE A 431 -7.73 -6.31 7.68
N PRO A 432 -7.42 -7.28 6.80
CA PRO A 432 -8.19 -8.52 6.71
C PRO A 432 -8.22 -9.27 8.04
N ASP A 433 -9.39 -9.79 8.40
CA ASP A 433 -9.55 -10.64 9.59
C ASP A 433 -8.73 -11.92 9.44
N VAL A 434 -7.85 -12.20 10.40
CA VAL A 434 -6.93 -13.35 10.35
C VAL A 434 -7.69 -14.67 10.24
N GLY A 435 -8.81 -14.81 10.97
CA GLY A 435 -9.64 -16.00 10.94
C GLY A 435 -10.23 -16.26 9.56
N ARG A 436 -10.80 -15.23 8.92
CA ARG A 436 -11.33 -15.32 7.56
C ARG A 436 -10.26 -15.65 6.52
N VAL A 437 -9.10 -15.01 6.61
CA VAL A 437 -7.95 -15.32 5.75
C VAL A 437 -7.55 -16.79 5.92
N SER A 438 -7.45 -17.25 7.16
CA SER A 438 -7.07 -18.64 7.48
C SER A 438 -8.07 -19.66 6.95
N ASP A 439 -9.37 -19.33 6.96
CA ASP A 439 -10.42 -20.19 6.39
C ASP A 439 -10.26 -20.36 4.89
N ILE A 440 -10.00 -19.28 4.15
CA ILE A 440 -9.82 -19.33 2.69
C ILE A 440 -8.52 -20.09 2.36
N LEU A 441 -7.43 -19.82 3.08
CA LEU A 441 -6.15 -20.52 2.88
C LEU A 441 -6.27 -22.03 3.12
N LEU A 442 -7.00 -22.43 4.16
CA LEU A 442 -7.27 -23.85 4.43
C LEU A 442 -8.06 -24.48 3.29
N TRP A 443 -9.15 -23.83 2.88
CA TRP A 443 -10.00 -24.30 1.78
C TRP A 443 -9.24 -24.47 0.47
N ILE A 444 -8.35 -23.54 0.10
CA ILE A 444 -7.53 -23.68 -1.12
C ILE A 444 -6.64 -24.93 -1.03
N LEU A 445 -5.98 -25.16 0.12
CA LEU A 445 -5.14 -26.34 0.31
C LEU A 445 -5.95 -27.64 0.36
N GLU A 446 -7.21 -27.58 0.80
CA GLU A 446 -8.12 -28.73 0.85
C GLU A 446 -8.70 -29.10 -0.51
N GLU A 447 -9.15 -28.13 -1.30
CA GLU A 447 -9.80 -28.38 -2.59
C GLU A 447 -8.81 -28.50 -3.76
N HIS A 448 -7.69 -27.76 -3.69
CA HIS A 448 -6.73 -27.64 -4.81
C HIS A 448 -5.30 -28.10 -4.44
N GLY A 449 -5.07 -28.46 -3.17
CA GLY A 449 -3.77 -28.87 -2.66
C GLY A 449 -3.64 -30.35 -2.33
N ARG A 450 -2.47 -30.70 -1.79
CA ARG A 450 -2.15 -32.06 -1.29
C ARG A 450 -2.46 -32.21 0.20
N SER A 451 -3.59 -31.70 0.67
CA SER A 451 -4.02 -31.95 2.06
C SER A 451 -4.44 -33.41 2.25
N ASP A 452 -5.07 -34.04 1.25
CA ASP A 452 -5.29 -35.48 1.24
C ASP A 452 -4.05 -36.19 0.65
N PRO A 453 -3.43 -37.16 1.35
CA PRO A 453 -2.33 -37.95 0.80
C PRO A 453 -2.66 -38.72 -0.50
N SER A 454 -3.94 -38.91 -0.81
CA SER A 454 -4.41 -39.52 -2.06
C SER A 454 -4.59 -38.51 -3.20
N SER A 455 -4.47 -37.20 -2.93
CA SER A 455 -4.51 -36.16 -3.96
C SER A 455 -3.25 -36.17 -4.80
N GLU A 456 -3.42 -36.14 -6.12
CA GLU A 456 -2.33 -36.00 -7.08
C GLU A 456 -1.79 -34.55 -7.15
N ALA A 457 -2.50 -33.58 -6.57
CA ALA A 457 -2.10 -32.17 -6.59
C ALA A 457 -0.73 -31.96 -5.90
N ASP A 458 0.09 -31.04 -6.40
CA ASP A 458 1.42 -30.73 -5.88
C ASP A 458 1.41 -29.59 -4.84
N LEU A 459 0.31 -28.80 -4.77
CA LEU A 459 0.23 -27.59 -3.96
C LEU A 459 0.24 -27.88 -2.45
N THR A 460 1.27 -27.37 -1.77
CA THR A 460 1.49 -27.62 -0.34
C THR A 460 1.91 -26.38 0.46
N ARG A 461 2.02 -25.21 -0.18
CA ARG A 461 2.46 -23.97 0.47
C ARG A 461 1.78 -22.73 -0.12
N ILE A 462 1.12 -21.94 0.72
CA ILE A 462 0.59 -20.62 0.37
C ILE A 462 1.31 -19.57 1.19
N HIS A 463 1.95 -18.60 0.52
CA HIS A 463 2.52 -17.42 1.16
C HIS A 463 1.59 -16.24 0.95
N PHE A 464 0.73 -16.01 1.95
CA PHE A 464 -0.18 -14.89 1.98
C PHE A 464 0.52 -13.65 2.56
N HIS A 465 0.45 -12.54 1.86
CA HIS A 465 1.02 -11.27 2.32
C HIS A 465 -0.01 -10.14 2.24
N THR A 466 -0.24 -9.45 3.36
CA THR A 466 -1.05 -8.22 3.38
C THR A 466 -0.28 -7.13 4.11
N LEU A 467 -0.77 -5.89 4.05
CA LEU A 467 -0.09 -4.72 4.61
C LEU A 467 0.36 -4.89 6.06
N ALA A 468 -0.45 -5.53 6.91
CA ALA A 468 -0.24 -5.55 8.35
C ALA A 468 0.38 -6.84 8.89
N TYR A 469 0.26 -7.97 8.19
CA TYR A 469 0.77 -9.27 8.62
C TYR A 469 0.91 -10.19 7.41
N HIS A 470 1.76 -11.21 7.53
CA HIS A 470 1.87 -12.28 6.54
C HIS A 470 1.50 -13.62 7.19
N ILE A 471 1.01 -14.56 6.39
CA ILE A 471 0.74 -15.94 6.80
C ILE A 471 1.42 -16.89 5.82
N LEU A 472 2.17 -17.84 6.35
CA LEU A 472 2.67 -18.98 5.60
C LEU A 472 1.90 -20.23 6.03
N ALA A 473 0.97 -20.66 5.17
CA ALA A 473 0.16 -21.86 5.36
C ALA A 473 0.81 -23.02 4.59
N THR A 474 1.11 -24.11 5.28
CA THR A 474 1.80 -25.26 4.68
C THR A 474 1.17 -26.57 5.09
N VAL A 475 1.04 -27.49 4.14
CA VAL A 475 0.75 -28.90 4.42
C VAL A 475 1.94 -29.50 5.17
N ASP A 476 1.64 -30.19 6.26
CA ASP A 476 2.62 -30.77 7.16
C ASP A 476 3.52 -31.79 6.46
N GLY A 477 4.81 -31.75 6.78
CA GLY A 477 5.81 -32.70 6.26
C GLY A 477 6.54 -32.26 4.99
N TYR A 478 6.04 -31.24 4.27
CA TYR A 478 6.64 -30.80 2.99
C TYR A 478 7.68 -29.69 3.14
N TRP A 479 7.47 -28.76 4.07
CA TRP A 479 8.29 -27.55 4.19
C TRP A 479 8.96 -27.42 5.57
N GLY A 480 10.12 -26.77 5.60
CA GLY A 480 10.93 -26.49 6.79
C GLY A 480 11.41 -25.04 6.82
N ASN A 481 11.74 -24.55 8.02
CA ASN A 481 12.18 -23.17 8.26
C ASN A 481 11.10 -22.07 8.04
N GLN A 482 9.82 -22.46 8.05
CA GLN A 482 8.70 -21.56 7.74
C GLN A 482 8.57 -20.34 8.68
N ALA A 483 8.95 -20.47 9.95
CA ALA A 483 8.94 -19.34 10.89
C ALA A 483 9.93 -18.24 10.47
N ALA A 484 11.17 -18.61 10.15
CA ALA A 484 12.16 -17.66 9.65
C ALA A 484 11.75 -17.10 8.28
N ALA A 485 11.17 -17.94 7.41
CA ALA A 485 10.71 -17.53 6.10
C ALA A 485 9.63 -16.45 6.12
N VAL A 486 8.59 -16.63 6.94
CA VAL A 486 7.52 -15.62 7.03
C VAL A 486 8.04 -14.31 7.65
N MET A 487 8.93 -14.39 8.64
CA MET A 487 9.59 -13.22 9.23
C MET A 487 10.50 -12.48 8.22
N ALA A 488 11.25 -13.21 7.40
CA ALA A 488 12.08 -12.62 6.36
C ALA A 488 11.24 -11.83 5.35
N GLY A 489 10.11 -12.42 4.92
CA GLY A 489 9.11 -11.73 4.09
C GLY A 489 8.59 -10.44 4.75
N ALA A 490 8.21 -10.48 6.03
CA ALA A 490 7.72 -9.29 6.74
C ALA A 490 8.82 -8.22 6.97
N ARG A 491 10.07 -8.64 7.20
CA ARG A 491 11.21 -7.75 7.37
C ARG A 491 11.51 -7.01 6.07
N VAL A 492 11.53 -7.69 4.92
CA VAL A 492 11.76 -7.02 3.63
C VAL A 492 10.63 -6.06 3.29
N ALA A 493 9.37 -6.40 3.60
CA ALA A 493 8.25 -5.49 3.42
C ALA A 493 8.48 -4.16 4.18
N SER A 494 9.01 -4.27 5.40
CA SER A 494 9.27 -3.15 6.29
C SER A 494 10.41 -2.26 5.80
N SER A 495 11.56 -2.84 5.45
CA SER A 495 12.74 -2.08 5.03
C SER A 495 12.61 -1.53 3.60
N GLN A 496 12.14 -2.34 2.65
CA GLN A 496 12.02 -1.95 1.24
C GLN A 496 10.96 -0.86 1.03
N ALA A 497 9.82 -0.93 1.71
CA ALA A 497 8.81 0.13 1.64
C ALA A 497 9.37 1.49 2.09
N CYS A 498 10.23 1.49 3.10
CA CYS A 498 10.92 2.69 3.58
C CYS A 498 12.16 3.09 2.74
N GLY A 499 12.52 2.30 1.72
CA GLY A 499 13.73 2.51 0.92
C GLY A 499 15.03 2.38 1.72
N LEU A 500 15.06 1.46 2.69
CA LEU A 500 16.19 1.21 3.57
C LEU A 500 16.71 -0.22 3.41
N GLN A 501 17.99 -0.43 3.75
CA GLN A 501 18.58 -1.78 3.80
C GLN A 501 18.13 -2.57 5.04
N SER A 502 17.84 -1.87 6.14
CA SER A 502 17.39 -2.46 7.40
C SER A 502 16.21 -1.67 7.98
N VAL A 503 15.50 -2.28 8.94
CA VAL A 503 14.32 -1.68 9.57
C VAL A 503 14.75 -0.53 10.48
N ASP A 504 14.25 0.67 10.20
CA ASP A 504 14.34 1.83 11.09
C ASP A 504 13.06 1.92 11.93
N VAL A 505 13.15 1.53 13.19
CA VAL A 505 12.04 1.48 14.15
C VAL A 505 11.30 2.83 14.27
N SER A 506 11.99 3.95 14.04
CA SER A 506 11.36 5.28 14.11
C SER A 506 10.37 5.53 12.96
N LYS A 507 10.58 4.89 11.81
CA LYS A 507 9.81 5.08 10.57
C LYS A 507 8.71 4.06 10.37
N VAL A 508 8.62 3.06 11.24
CA VAL A 508 7.63 1.99 11.14
C VAL A 508 6.63 2.03 12.29
N GLU A 509 5.48 1.38 12.09
CA GLU A 509 4.44 1.18 13.10
C GLU A 509 3.83 -0.22 12.99
N LEU A 510 3.49 -0.82 14.13
CA LEU A 510 2.77 -2.08 14.16
C LEU A 510 1.28 -1.84 13.90
N LYS A 511 0.73 -2.46 12.86
CA LYS A 511 -0.72 -2.38 12.52
C LYS A 511 -1.49 -3.68 12.74
N ALA A 512 -0.78 -4.81 12.87
CA ALA A 512 -1.42 -6.11 13.07
C ALA A 512 -2.26 -6.13 14.36
N PRO A 513 -3.37 -6.91 14.39
CA PRO A 513 -4.09 -7.16 15.63
C PRO A 513 -3.19 -7.94 16.62
N VAL A 514 -3.16 -7.50 17.89
CA VAL A 514 -2.37 -8.16 18.95
C VAL A 514 -3.06 -9.44 19.43
N GLU A 515 -4.40 -9.48 19.38
CA GLU A 515 -5.21 -10.68 19.63
C GLU A 515 -6.08 -10.95 18.41
N PHE A 516 -6.19 -12.21 18.00
CA PHE A 516 -6.98 -12.63 16.85
C PHE A 516 -7.44 -14.08 17.00
N ASP A 517 -8.45 -14.47 16.23
CA ASP A 517 -8.93 -15.86 16.20
C ASP A 517 -8.27 -16.63 15.03
N SER A 518 -7.98 -17.91 15.23
CA SER A 518 -7.38 -18.80 14.22
C SER A 518 -8.30 -19.14 13.03
N SER A 519 -9.59 -18.81 13.14
CA SER A 519 -10.66 -19.15 12.21
C SER A 519 -11.85 -18.22 12.48
N HIS A 520 -12.60 -17.84 11.44
CA HIS A 520 -13.87 -17.13 11.65
C HIS A 520 -14.98 -18.09 12.06
N PHE A 521 -14.93 -19.31 11.53
CA PHE A 521 -15.85 -20.40 11.86
C PHE A 521 -15.37 -21.19 13.09
N GLU A 522 -16.29 -21.89 13.76
CA GLU A 522 -15.93 -22.84 14.81
C GLU A 522 -15.47 -24.18 14.21
N PRO A 523 -14.47 -24.86 14.81
CA PRO A 523 -13.76 -24.49 16.02
C PRO A 523 -12.70 -23.40 15.76
N ARG A 524 -12.63 -22.39 16.65
CA ARG A 524 -11.55 -21.37 16.64
C ARG A 524 -10.78 -21.32 17.95
N GLU A 525 -9.52 -20.95 17.85
CA GLU A 525 -8.61 -20.69 18.96
C GLU A 525 -8.32 -19.19 19.05
N LYS A 526 -8.36 -18.63 20.26
CA LYS A 526 -7.96 -17.25 20.49
C LYS A 526 -6.44 -17.19 20.68
N LEU A 527 -5.76 -16.49 19.78
CA LEU A 527 -4.32 -16.37 19.70
C LEU A 527 -3.86 -14.95 20.05
N SER A 528 -2.61 -14.80 20.46
CA SER A 528 -2.00 -13.50 20.73
C SER A 528 -0.57 -13.40 20.23
N LEU A 529 -0.19 -12.21 19.79
CA LEU A 529 1.15 -11.89 19.33
C LEU A 529 2.11 -11.71 20.53
N ASN A 530 3.23 -12.43 20.51
CA ASN A 530 4.36 -12.18 21.39
C ASN A 530 5.43 -11.36 20.66
N PRO A 531 5.71 -10.10 21.01
CA PRO A 531 6.70 -9.29 20.31
C PRO A 531 8.12 -9.86 20.32
N ALA A 532 8.49 -10.63 21.35
CA ALA A 532 9.83 -11.24 21.48
C ALA A 532 9.97 -12.57 20.72
N ASP A 533 8.84 -13.15 20.30
CA ASP A 533 8.75 -14.32 19.44
C ASP A 533 7.63 -14.05 18.42
N PRO A 534 7.89 -13.19 17.42
CA PRO A 534 6.86 -12.56 16.61
C PRO A 534 6.26 -13.50 15.55
N VAL A 535 6.31 -14.81 15.76
CA VAL A 535 5.63 -15.82 14.94
C VAL A 535 4.60 -16.54 15.79
N THR A 536 3.33 -16.31 15.50
CA THR A 536 2.25 -17.10 16.08
C THR A 536 1.97 -18.29 15.18
N MET A 537 2.05 -19.50 15.72
CA MET A 537 1.84 -20.75 14.99
C MET A 537 0.62 -21.50 15.54
N TRP A 538 -0.21 -22.02 14.63
CA TRP A 538 -1.33 -22.89 14.95
C TRP A 538 -1.52 -23.94 13.86
N ARG A 539 -2.29 -24.99 14.17
CA ARG A 539 -2.57 -26.10 13.25
C ARG A 539 -4.06 -26.32 13.07
N ARG A 540 -4.46 -26.66 11.85
CA ARG A 540 -5.82 -27.12 11.52
C ARG A 540 -5.70 -28.31 10.56
N GLY A 541 -6.19 -29.47 11.00
CA GLY A 541 -5.97 -30.72 10.26
C GLY A 541 -4.47 -31.01 10.10
N ASN A 542 -4.05 -31.19 8.85
CA ASN A 542 -2.65 -31.38 8.46
C ASN A 542 -2.00 -30.12 7.88
N VAL A 543 -2.57 -28.94 8.15
CA VAL A 543 -2.01 -27.65 7.72
C VAL A 543 -1.51 -26.89 8.95
N THR A 544 -0.25 -26.48 8.91
CA THR A 544 0.35 -25.55 9.88
C THR A 544 0.38 -24.14 9.30
N PHE A 545 -0.04 -23.17 10.11
CA PHE A 545 -0.02 -21.75 9.78
C PHE A 545 1.05 -21.04 10.61
N HIS A 546 1.79 -20.14 9.97
CA HIS A 546 2.77 -19.27 10.64
C HIS A 546 2.43 -17.82 10.31
N LEU A 547 1.98 -17.06 11.30
CA LEU A 547 1.69 -15.64 11.16
C LEU A 547 2.78 -14.79 11.80
N THR A 548 3.21 -13.74 11.12
CA THR A 548 4.05 -12.70 11.70
C THR A 548 3.51 -11.31 11.31
N PRO A 549 3.57 -10.31 12.20
CA PRO A 549 3.17 -8.95 11.86
C PRO A 549 4.17 -8.29 10.91
N VAL A 550 3.72 -7.28 10.18
CA VAL A 550 4.60 -6.37 9.41
C VAL A 550 4.81 -5.09 10.21
N LEU A 551 6.04 -4.58 10.22
CA LEU A 551 6.35 -3.24 10.73
C LEU A 551 6.16 -2.23 9.60
N VAL A 552 4.95 -1.70 9.49
CA VAL A 552 4.51 -0.93 8.33
C VAL A 552 5.22 0.41 8.26
N CYS A 553 5.85 0.71 7.12
CA CYS A 553 6.47 2.00 6.88
C CYS A 553 5.42 3.14 6.93
N LYS A 554 5.63 4.14 7.79
CA LYS A 554 4.72 5.30 7.94
C LYS A 554 4.70 6.19 6.71
N GLN A 555 5.83 6.29 6.02
CA GLN A 555 6.04 7.14 4.85
C GLN A 555 6.75 6.32 3.76
N PRO A 556 6.01 5.46 3.05
CA PRO A 556 6.62 4.61 2.04
C PRO A 556 7.18 5.44 0.88
N LEU A 557 8.37 5.06 0.40
CA LEU A 557 9.00 5.66 -0.78
C LEU A 557 8.61 4.91 -2.06
N ARG A 558 8.49 3.57 -1.98
CA ARG A 558 8.10 2.70 -3.10
C ARG A 558 7.45 1.43 -2.56
N THR A 559 6.26 1.11 -3.05
CA THR A 559 5.52 -0.12 -2.70
C THR A 559 5.22 -1.00 -3.91
N VAL A 560 5.48 -0.51 -5.13
CA VAL A 560 5.40 -1.32 -6.36
C VAL A 560 6.46 -2.41 -6.28
N GLY A 561 6.04 -3.66 -6.51
CA GLY A 561 6.90 -4.84 -6.44
C GLY A 561 7.19 -5.35 -5.01
N LEU A 562 6.47 -4.86 -3.99
CA LEU A 562 6.73 -5.27 -2.61
C LEU A 562 6.30 -6.73 -2.37
N GLY A 563 5.15 -7.16 -2.90
CA GLY A 563 4.68 -8.56 -2.84
C GLY A 563 5.68 -9.53 -3.45
N ASP A 564 6.20 -9.20 -4.63
CA ASP A 564 7.24 -9.97 -5.33
C ASP A 564 8.49 -10.17 -4.46
N ALA A 565 8.98 -9.09 -3.84
CA ALA A 565 10.14 -9.16 -2.95
C ALA A 565 9.85 -9.97 -1.66
N ILE A 566 8.63 -9.88 -1.12
CA ILE A 566 8.17 -10.66 0.03
C ILE A 566 8.17 -12.15 -0.31
N SER A 567 7.60 -12.54 -1.46
CA SER A 567 7.56 -13.92 -1.90
C SER A 567 8.95 -14.49 -2.18
N ALA A 568 9.82 -13.71 -2.85
CA ALA A 568 11.21 -14.08 -3.08
C ALA A 568 11.96 -14.36 -1.77
N GLU A 569 11.88 -13.46 -0.78
CA GLU A 569 12.48 -13.66 0.54
C GLU A 569 11.87 -14.86 1.28
N GLY A 570 10.55 -15.00 1.23
CA GLY A 570 9.88 -16.18 1.79
C GLY A 570 10.38 -17.50 1.20
N LEU A 571 10.72 -17.52 -0.10
CA LEU A 571 11.27 -18.70 -0.78
C LEU A 571 12.72 -18.98 -0.40
N VAL A 572 13.59 -17.96 -0.39
CA VAL A 572 15.01 -18.09 -0.01
C VAL A 572 15.16 -18.73 1.37
N TYR A 573 14.29 -18.36 2.31
CA TYR A 573 14.32 -18.88 3.67
C TYR A 573 13.51 -20.16 3.86
N SER A 574 12.78 -20.65 2.85
CA SER A 574 12.05 -21.92 2.92
C SER A 574 12.94 -23.10 2.54
N GLU A 575 12.69 -24.26 3.12
CA GLU A 575 13.35 -25.53 2.78
C GLU A 575 12.30 -26.55 2.33
N LEU A 576 12.47 -27.17 1.15
CA LEU A 576 11.68 -28.34 0.79
C LEU A 576 12.26 -29.58 1.49
N LYS A 577 11.43 -30.27 2.26
CA LYS A 577 11.81 -31.51 2.91
C LYS A 577 11.83 -32.63 1.87
N THR A 578 12.94 -33.36 1.79
CA THR A 578 12.93 -34.66 1.11
C THR A 578 11.92 -35.54 1.81
N GLN A 579 10.86 -35.94 1.10
CA GLN A 579 9.98 -36.99 1.58
C GLN A 579 10.83 -38.23 1.84
N GLN A 580 10.84 -38.73 3.08
CA GLN A 580 11.41 -40.03 3.33
C GLN A 580 10.51 -41.05 2.64
N PRO A 581 11.04 -41.92 1.76
CA PRO A 581 10.27 -43.06 1.30
C PRO A 581 9.92 -43.89 2.54
N PHE A 582 8.62 -44.11 2.76
CA PHE A 582 8.09 -44.91 3.86
C PHE A 582 8.61 -46.35 3.85
#